data_AF-A0A0N8TZ61-F1
#
_entry.id   AF-A0A0N8TZ61-F1
#
_cell.length_a   1.000
_cell.length_b   1.000
_cell.length_c   1.000
_cell.angle_alpha   90.00
_cell.angle_beta   90.00
_cell.angle_gamma   90.00
#
_symmetry.space_group_name_H-M   'P 1'
#
loop_
_entity.id
_entity.type
_entity.pdbx_description
1 polymer ?
#
loop_
_entity_poly.entity_id
_entity_poly.type
_entity_poly.pdbx_seq_one_letter_code
_entity_poly.pdbx_strand_id
1 'polypeptide(L)'
;MPLLTLRFTRKCFQLNTVIQKNLFFAYKADVCKAIFSAISGLLLSLLVNISLFLIHRYGSNMQLIESPHFGQVTIIGNANGDWQASKNGYSIIFNGTVAEGEHIINICNGPFAGSTEDFVVTGHHNKWLSTQLSAIAHELQSRLNCWPSSGLACFILFSRLTIPLSLTRMSLLPNLARNNTMAKNEHLPCVVHNWLGERRIALSQIKESPRSQINWPALLLSSDNNKALYRAVDVTSEQSINDSPFALLAKIANLQSSTPEGVIALEKLANLPLSHWLACSTQSNLLDVEPLFFNLQPEKNAGIWYLSDNQASQYLDSIRLSLALCQQALLK
;
A
#
# COMPACT_ATOMS: atom_id res chain seq x y z
N MET A 1 25.72 38.94 -62.07
CA MET A 1 26.45 39.13 -60.80
C MET A 1 25.81 40.28 -60.04
N PRO A 2 25.63 40.22 -58.71
CA PRO A 2 25.37 39.09 -57.78
C PRO A 2 24.05 39.31 -56.96
N LEU A 3 23.32 38.35 -56.36
CA LEU A 3 23.56 37.22 -55.40
C LEU A 3 23.66 37.62 -53.91
N LEU A 4 22.62 37.26 -53.12
CA LEU A 4 22.53 37.00 -51.65
C LEU A 4 21.02 36.88 -51.30
N THR A 5 20.33 35.74 -51.18
CA THR A 5 20.42 34.52 -50.34
C THR A 5 20.34 34.73 -48.83
N LEU A 6 19.21 34.37 -48.19
CA LEU A 6 19.10 33.79 -46.82
C LEU A 6 17.63 33.40 -46.54
N ARG A 7 17.19 32.14 -46.76
CA ARG A 7 17.27 30.97 -45.85
C ARG A 7 16.67 31.20 -44.44
N PHE A 8 15.35 31.34 -44.34
CA PHE A 8 14.59 31.04 -43.12
C PHE A 8 13.20 30.53 -43.51
N THR A 9 12.98 29.21 -43.50
CA THR A 9 11.62 28.59 -43.41
C THR A 9 11.61 27.06 -43.46
N ARG A 10 12.70 26.37 -43.80
CA ARG A 10 12.68 24.89 -43.86
C ARG A 10 12.96 24.12 -42.54
N LYS A 11 13.40 24.78 -41.45
CA LYS A 11 13.70 24.10 -40.18
C LYS A 11 12.52 23.94 -39.21
N CYS A 12 11.48 24.77 -39.29
CA CYS A 12 10.35 24.66 -38.35
C CYS A 12 9.35 23.53 -38.70
N PHE A 13 9.26 23.13 -39.98
CA PHE A 13 8.36 22.04 -40.38
C PHE A 13 8.95 20.63 -40.15
N GLN A 14 10.28 20.51 -40.07
CA GLN A 14 10.95 19.23 -39.76
C GLN A 14 11.03 18.94 -38.25
N LEU A 15 11.07 19.95 -37.38
CA LEU A 15 11.03 19.71 -35.93
C LEU A 15 9.66 19.17 -35.48
N ASN A 16 8.57 19.62 -36.10
CA ASN A 16 7.22 19.23 -35.69
C ASN A 16 6.90 17.75 -36.01
N THR A 17 7.46 17.22 -37.09
CA THR A 17 7.29 15.82 -37.50
C THR A 17 8.19 14.84 -36.72
N VAL A 18 9.37 15.28 -36.28
CA VAL A 18 10.27 14.47 -35.44
C VAL A 18 9.76 14.39 -34.00
N ILE A 19 9.23 15.49 -33.45
CA ILE A 19 8.66 15.52 -32.09
C ILE A 19 7.35 14.71 -32.04
N GLN A 20 6.48 14.80 -33.05
CA GLN A 20 5.27 13.97 -33.12
C GLN A 20 5.59 12.48 -33.30
N LYS A 21 6.60 12.12 -34.11
CA LYS A 21 7.05 10.72 -34.19
C LYS A 21 7.63 10.23 -32.87
N ASN A 22 8.46 11.02 -32.21
CA ASN A 22 9.07 10.62 -30.92
C ASN A 22 8.03 10.54 -29.79
N LEU A 23 7.02 11.42 -29.75
CA LEU A 23 5.89 11.33 -28.82
C LEU A 23 5.00 10.11 -29.12
N PHE A 24 4.78 9.78 -30.40
CA PHE A 24 4.02 8.59 -30.78
C PHE A 24 4.78 7.28 -30.47
N PHE A 25 6.11 7.27 -30.60
CA PHE A 25 6.96 6.15 -30.21
C PHE A 25 7.08 6.02 -28.69
N ALA A 26 7.19 7.13 -27.95
CA ALA A 26 7.21 7.12 -26.49
C ALA A 26 5.86 6.63 -25.91
N TYR A 27 4.74 7.13 -26.45
CA TYR A 27 3.40 6.68 -26.06
C TYR A 27 3.18 5.19 -26.36
N LYS A 28 3.65 4.70 -27.52
CA LYS A 28 3.63 3.26 -27.82
C LYS A 28 4.54 2.46 -26.88
N ALA A 29 5.72 2.97 -26.53
CA ALA A 29 6.63 2.28 -25.63
C ALA A 29 6.07 2.16 -24.20
N ASP A 30 5.40 3.20 -23.69
CA ASP A 30 4.78 3.19 -22.36
C ASP A 30 3.52 2.33 -22.34
N VAL A 31 2.71 2.37 -23.39
CA VAL A 31 1.57 1.45 -23.56
C VAL A 31 2.06 0.00 -23.68
N CYS A 32 3.13 -0.26 -24.43
CA CYS A 32 3.73 -1.59 -24.52
C CYS A 32 4.34 -2.05 -23.19
N LYS A 33 4.96 -1.16 -22.40
CA LYS A 33 5.45 -1.50 -21.04
C LYS A 33 4.30 -1.78 -20.08
N ALA A 34 3.23 -1.00 -20.12
CA ALA A 34 2.05 -1.21 -19.29
C ALA A 34 1.35 -2.53 -19.66
N ILE A 35 1.20 -2.80 -20.97
CA ILE A 35 0.65 -4.06 -21.48
C ILE A 35 1.57 -5.23 -21.13
N PHE A 36 2.89 -5.10 -21.29
CA PHE A 36 3.83 -6.17 -20.95
C PHE A 36 3.88 -6.43 -19.44
N SER A 37 3.83 -5.39 -18.61
CA SER A 37 3.72 -5.50 -17.16
C SER A 37 2.41 -6.19 -16.76
N ALA A 38 1.27 -5.74 -17.30
CA ALA A 38 -0.03 -6.35 -17.06
C ALA A 38 -0.12 -7.81 -17.54
N ILE A 39 0.42 -8.11 -18.73
CA ILE A 39 0.50 -9.45 -19.30
C ILE A 39 1.45 -10.32 -18.47
N SER A 40 2.58 -9.80 -18.00
CA SER A 40 3.52 -10.53 -17.14
C SER A 40 2.92 -10.83 -15.76
N GLY A 41 2.17 -9.89 -15.18
CA GLY A 41 1.44 -10.09 -13.93
C GLY A 41 0.28 -11.08 -14.08
N LEU A 42 -0.45 -11.02 -15.20
CA LEU A 42 -1.50 -11.98 -15.54
C LEU A 42 -0.91 -13.36 -15.83
N LEU A 43 0.21 -13.47 -16.55
CA LEU A 43 0.91 -14.73 -16.80
C LEU A 43 1.49 -15.30 -15.51
N LEU A 44 2.05 -14.48 -14.61
CA LEU A 44 2.56 -14.95 -13.33
C LEU A 44 1.42 -15.42 -12.42
N SER A 45 0.32 -14.66 -12.34
CA SER A 45 -0.89 -15.06 -11.62
C SER A 45 -1.51 -16.33 -12.23
N LEU A 46 -1.59 -16.42 -13.55
CA LEU A 46 -2.07 -17.60 -14.25
C LEU A 46 -1.13 -18.79 -14.06
N LEU A 47 0.19 -18.58 -14.07
CA LEU A 47 1.19 -19.63 -13.81
C LEU A 47 1.15 -20.10 -12.35
N VAL A 48 0.90 -19.21 -11.39
CA VAL A 48 0.68 -19.58 -9.98
C VAL A 48 -0.62 -20.37 -9.83
N ASN A 49 -1.71 -19.91 -10.45
CA ASN A 49 -2.99 -20.61 -10.43
C ASN A 49 -2.93 -21.96 -11.17
N ILE A 50 -2.23 -22.03 -12.30
CA ILE A 50 -1.96 -23.25 -13.06
C ILE A 50 -1.02 -24.17 -12.26
N SER A 51 -0.03 -23.64 -11.56
CA SER A 51 0.86 -24.44 -10.70
C SER A 51 0.06 -25.03 -9.54
N LEU A 52 -0.79 -24.24 -8.86
CA LEU A 52 -1.69 -24.71 -7.81
C LEU A 52 -2.69 -25.75 -8.36
N PHE A 53 -3.23 -25.54 -9.56
CA PHE A 53 -4.16 -26.46 -10.22
C PHE A 53 -3.51 -27.75 -10.74
N LEU A 54 -2.28 -27.68 -11.28
CA LEU A 54 -1.52 -28.83 -11.77
C LEU A 54 -0.96 -29.66 -10.60
N ILE A 55 -0.54 -29.01 -9.50
CA ILE A 55 -0.21 -29.68 -8.24
C ILE A 55 -1.44 -30.46 -7.73
N HIS A 56 -2.63 -29.88 -7.85
CA HIS A 56 -3.88 -30.54 -7.46
C HIS A 56 -4.28 -31.72 -8.37
N ARG A 57 -3.90 -31.72 -9.65
CA ARG A 57 -4.43 -32.66 -10.66
C ARG A 57 -3.47 -33.79 -11.09
N TYR A 58 -2.15 -33.62 -11.00
CA TYR A 58 -1.17 -34.56 -11.60
C TYR A 58 0.04 -34.95 -10.71
N GLY A 59 0.03 -34.63 -9.42
CA GLY A 59 1.15 -34.91 -8.51
C GLY A 59 1.28 -36.39 -8.11
N SER A 60 1.86 -37.23 -8.96
CA SER A 60 2.34 -38.56 -8.57
C SER A 60 3.83 -38.48 -8.19
N ASN A 61 4.14 -38.85 -6.93
CA ASN A 61 5.48 -39.12 -6.35
C ASN A 61 6.39 -37.96 -5.85
N MET A 62 5.85 -36.77 -5.59
CA MET A 62 6.32 -35.95 -4.47
C MET A 62 5.27 -36.11 -3.37
N GLN A 63 5.64 -36.27 -2.09
CA GLN A 63 4.68 -36.15 -1.00
C GLN A 63 3.99 -34.80 -1.14
N LEU A 64 2.80 -34.80 -1.73
CA LEU A 64 1.92 -33.65 -1.83
C LEU A 64 1.70 -33.20 -0.38
N ILE A 65 2.29 -32.07 -0.02
CA ILE A 65 1.83 -31.38 1.18
C ILE A 65 0.43 -30.91 0.80
N GLU A 66 -0.57 -31.73 1.09
CA GLU A 66 -1.96 -31.36 0.92
C GLU A 66 -2.18 -29.99 1.55
N SER A 67 -2.90 -29.12 0.82
CA SER A 67 -3.26 -27.82 1.35
C SER A 67 -3.96 -28.03 2.69
N PRO A 68 -3.48 -27.43 3.78
CA PRO A 68 -4.10 -27.62 5.08
C PRO A 68 -5.56 -27.16 5.09
N HIS A 69 -6.39 -27.87 5.86
CA HIS A 69 -7.76 -27.44 6.10
C HIS A 69 -7.82 -26.51 7.33
N PHE A 70 -8.05 -25.22 7.08
CA PHE A 70 -8.14 -24.24 8.18
C PHE A 70 -9.56 -24.00 8.70
N GLY A 71 -10.60 -24.37 7.93
CA GLY A 71 -12.00 -24.12 8.27
C GLY A 71 -12.38 -22.64 8.22
N GLN A 72 -11.93 -21.86 9.21
CA GLN A 72 -12.06 -20.41 9.33
C GLN A 72 -10.74 -19.83 9.84
N VAL A 73 -10.41 -18.61 9.43
CA VAL A 73 -9.21 -17.93 9.92
C VAL A 73 -9.55 -16.55 10.46
N THR A 74 -9.03 -16.23 11.65
CA THR A 74 -9.09 -14.89 12.24
C THR A 74 -7.69 -14.31 12.30
N ILE A 75 -7.45 -13.23 11.57
CA ILE A 75 -6.18 -12.50 11.58
C ILE A 75 -6.28 -11.35 12.58
N ILE A 76 -5.37 -11.32 13.54
CA ILE A 76 -5.37 -10.36 14.65
C ILE A 76 -4.12 -9.49 14.54
N GLY A 77 -4.33 -8.20 14.23
CA GLY A 77 -3.25 -7.22 14.16
C GLY A 77 -2.80 -6.72 15.54
N ASN A 78 -1.75 -5.89 15.52
CA ASN A 78 -1.09 -5.40 16.72
C ASN A 78 -1.64 -4.04 17.24
N ALA A 79 -2.75 -3.52 16.67
CA ALA A 79 -3.35 -2.28 17.17
C ALA A 79 -3.82 -2.44 18.63
N ASN A 80 -3.89 -1.37 19.43
CA ASN A 80 -4.26 -1.47 20.85
C ASN A 80 -5.61 -2.16 21.12
N GLY A 81 -5.74 -2.70 22.33
CA GLY A 81 -6.95 -3.38 22.81
C GLY A 81 -6.70 -4.84 23.17
N ASP A 82 -7.65 -5.46 23.85
CA ASP A 82 -7.58 -6.88 24.16
C ASP A 82 -7.86 -7.72 22.92
N TRP A 83 -7.28 -8.91 22.88
CA TRP A 83 -7.66 -9.93 21.90
C TRP A 83 -7.96 -11.24 22.60
N GLN A 84 -8.74 -12.07 21.92
CA GLN A 84 -9.04 -13.43 22.30
C GLN A 84 -8.89 -14.31 21.06
N ALA A 85 -8.38 -15.52 21.25
CA ALA A 85 -8.36 -16.50 20.18
C ALA A 85 -9.80 -16.80 19.72
N SER A 86 -9.97 -16.99 18.42
CA SER A 86 -11.23 -17.45 17.85
C SER A 86 -11.60 -18.82 18.42
N LYS A 87 -12.89 -19.00 18.73
CA LYS A 87 -13.44 -20.31 19.13
C LYS A 87 -13.57 -21.26 17.95
N ASN A 88 -13.55 -20.73 16.73
CA ASN A 88 -13.73 -21.47 15.49
C ASN A 88 -12.52 -21.29 14.57
N GLY A 89 -11.95 -22.40 14.10
CA GLY A 89 -10.81 -22.39 13.19
C GLY A 89 -9.54 -21.82 13.84
N TYR A 90 -8.66 -21.24 13.02
CA TYR A 90 -7.35 -20.75 13.44
C TYR A 90 -7.33 -19.26 13.72
N SER A 91 -6.52 -18.86 14.70
CA SER A 91 -6.16 -17.47 14.99
C SER A 91 -4.73 -17.21 14.58
N ILE A 92 -4.52 -16.20 13.74
CA ILE A 92 -3.20 -15.75 13.31
C ILE A 92 -2.83 -14.50 14.09
N ILE A 93 -1.69 -14.51 14.75
CA ILE A 93 -1.10 -13.36 15.45
C ILE A 93 0.30 -13.06 14.91
N PHE A 94 0.82 -11.85 15.16
CA PHE A 94 2.09 -11.41 14.62
C PHE A 94 3.07 -10.97 15.70
N ASN A 95 4.29 -11.50 15.67
CA ASN A 95 5.34 -11.20 16.64
C ASN A 95 4.89 -11.38 18.11
N GLY A 96 3.95 -12.30 18.36
CA GLY A 96 3.41 -12.55 19.68
C GLY A 96 4.43 -13.28 20.57
N THR A 97 4.61 -12.79 21.79
CA THR A 97 5.44 -13.45 22.82
C THR A 97 4.71 -14.56 23.57
N VAL A 98 3.37 -14.61 23.47
CA VAL A 98 2.52 -15.59 24.17
C VAL A 98 1.56 -16.19 23.14
N ALA A 99 2.01 -17.23 22.45
CA ALA A 99 1.22 -17.98 21.48
C ALA A 99 1.01 -19.41 22.01
N GLU A 100 0.20 -19.56 23.06
CA GLU A 100 -0.15 -20.88 23.60
C GLU A 100 -1.59 -21.24 23.23
N GLY A 101 -1.75 -22.28 22.41
CA GLY A 101 -3.05 -22.81 22.01
C GLY A 101 -2.98 -23.62 20.72
N GLU A 102 -3.75 -24.71 20.64
CA GLU A 102 -3.75 -25.65 19.49
C GLU A 102 -4.13 -24.99 18.16
N HIS A 103 -4.94 -23.93 18.20
CA HIS A 103 -5.40 -23.21 17.01
C HIS A 103 -4.82 -21.80 16.88
N ILE A 104 -3.69 -21.54 17.53
CA ILE A 104 -2.97 -20.26 17.42
C ILE A 104 -1.74 -20.48 16.55
N ILE A 105 -1.60 -19.63 15.54
CA ILE A 105 -0.45 -19.59 14.66
C ILE A 105 0.18 -18.21 14.81
N ASN A 106 1.45 -18.18 15.17
CA ASN A 106 2.19 -16.93 15.29
C ASN A 106 3.15 -16.80 14.10
N ILE A 107 3.11 -15.64 13.45
CA ILE A 107 3.96 -15.30 12.31
C ILE A 107 4.90 -14.18 12.74
N CYS A 108 6.20 -14.45 12.63
CA CYS A 108 7.24 -13.45 12.83
C CYS A 108 7.92 -13.13 11.50
N ASN A 109 8.28 -11.86 11.29
CA ASN A 109 9.21 -11.51 10.21
C ASN A 109 10.57 -12.16 10.51
N GLY A 110 11.19 -12.82 9.53
CA GLY A 110 12.42 -13.57 9.77
C GLY A 110 13.57 -12.78 10.37
N PRO A 111 13.92 -11.58 9.84
CA PRO A 111 14.94 -10.73 10.45
C PRO A 111 14.62 -10.35 11.90
N PHE A 112 13.34 -10.13 12.23
CA PHE A 112 12.90 -9.83 13.60
C PHE A 112 13.08 -11.06 14.53
N ALA A 113 12.95 -12.26 13.98
CA ALA A 113 13.18 -13.52 14.68
C ALA A 113 14.65 -14.01 14.66
N GLY A 114 15.58 -13.22 14.11
CA GLY A 114 16.98 -13.62 13.95
C GLY A 114 17.19 -14.76 12.93
N SER A 115 16.22 -14.96 12.02
CA SER A 115 16.23 -16.00 10.99
C SER A 115 16.62 -15.43 9.63
N THR A 116 17.19 -16.28 8.76
CA THR A 116 17.46 -16.00 7.35
C THR A 116 16.24 -16.22 6.45
N GLU A 117 15.20 -16.89 6.96
CA GLU A 117 13.94 -17.09 6.27
C GLU A 117 13.16 -15.78 6.16
N ASP A 118 12.19 -15.68 5.23
CA ASP A 118 11.34 -14.50 5.12
C ASP A 118 10.32 -14.41 6.28
N PHE A 119 9.74 -15.55 6.66
CA PHE A 119 8.78 -15.69 7.75
C PHE A 119 9.14 -16.87 8.64
N VAL A 120 9.04 -16.68 9.96
CA VAL A 120 9.10 -17.75 10.95
C VAL A 120 7.70 -17.99 11.48
N VAL A 121 7.15 -19.18 11.24
CA VAL A 121 5.81 -19.56 11.67
C VAL A 121 5.89 -20.58 12.79
N THR A 122 5.17 -20.32 13.89
CA THR A 122 4.95 -21.31 14.97
C THR A 122 3.47 -21.70 15.04
N GLY A 123 3.19 -22.93 15.46
CA GLY A 123 1.85 -23.53 15.43
C GLY A 123 1.66 -24.53 14.28
N HIS A 124 0.41 -24.87 13.99
CA HIS A 124 0.07 -25.85 12.96
C HIS A 124 0.43 -25.35 11.55
N HIS A 125 0.77 -26.31 10.68
CA HIS A 125 1.07 -26.07 9.26
C HIS A 125 2.23 -25.08 9.00
N ASN A 126 3.13 -24.91 9.97
CA ASN A 126 4.19 -23.92 9.93
C ASN A 126 5.05 -23.93 8.66
N LYS A 127 5.53 -25.09 8.21
CA LYS A 127 6.36 -25.22 7.01
C LYS A 127 5.61 -24.76 5.76
N TRP A 128 4.38 -25.25 5.58
CA TRP A 128 3.55 -24.88 4.45
C TRP A 128 3.25 -23.38 4.46
N LEU A 129 2.85 -22.83 5.61
CA LEU A 129 2.56 -21.40 5.75
C LEU A 129 3.79 -20.54 5.47
N SER A 130 4.96 -20.90 6.01
CA SER A 130 6.20 -20.14 5.76
C SER A 130 6.50 -20.06 4.27
N THR A 131 6.42 -21.19 3.54
CA THR A 131 6.62 -21.22 2.08
C THR A 131 5.59 -20.36 1.34
N GLN A 132 4.30 -20.51 1.66
CA GLN A 132 3.24 -19.79 0.95
C GLN A 132 3.25 -18.28 1.24
N LEU A 133 3.51 -17.88 2.49
CA LEU A 133 3.65 -16.48 2.86
C LEU A 133 4.81 -15.82 2.13
N SER A 134 5.96 -16.51 2.01
CA SER A 134 7.12 -16.03 1.26
C SER A 134 6.79 -15.81 -0.23
N ALA A 135 6.12 -16.77 -0.85
CA ALA A 135 5.67 -16.65 -2.24
C ALA A 135 4.73 -15.45 -2.46
N ILE A 136 3.75 -15.28 -1.56
CA ILE A 136 2.84 -14.13 -1.59
C ILE A 136 3.60 -12.81 -1.37
N ALA A 137 4.55 -12.77 -0.44
CA ALA A 137 5.30 -11.57 -0.13
C ALA A 137 6.16 -11.09 -1.31
N HIS A 138 6.82 -12.01 -2.01
CA HIS A 138 7.56 -11.68 -3.23
C HIS A 138 6.66 -11.14 -4.35
N GLU A 139 5.46 -11.70 -4.52
CA GLU A 139 4.51 -11.16 -5.48
C GLU A 139 4.09 -9.73 -5.09
N LEU A 140 3.71 -9.53 -3.82
CA LEU A 140 3.27 -8.23 -3.30
C LEU A 140 4.38 -7.18 -3.36
N GLN A 141 5.64 -7.58 -3.19
CA GLN A 141 6.78 -6.67 -3.28
C GLN A 141 6.82 -5.94 -4.62
N SER A 142 6.54 -6.64 -5.73
CA SER A 142 6.48 -6.02 -7.05
C SER A 142 5.34 -4.99 -7.20
N ARG A 143 4.26 -5.15 -6.43
CA ARG A 143 3.06 -4.29 -6.48
C ARG A 143 3.14 -3.10 -5.53
N LEU A 144 3.98 -3.20 -4.50
CA LEU A 144 4.19 -2.19 -3.46
C LEU A 144 5.50 -1.41 -3.63
N ASN A 145 6.43 -1.90 -4.45
CA ASN A 145 7.82 -1.44 -4.53
C ASN A 145 8.57 -1.49 -3.18
N CYS A 146 8.10 -2.32 -2.24
CA CYS A 146 8.73 -2.56 -0.95
C CYS A 146 8.28 -3.92 -0.38
N TRP A 147 8.98 -4.43 0.63
CA TRP A 147 8.54 -5.64 1.33
C TRP A 147 7.19 -5.40 2.04
N PRO A 148 6.19 -6.30 1.91
CA PRO A 148 4.88 -6.13 2.55
C PRO A 148 4.93 -6.42 4.05
N SER A 149 3.94 -5.94 4.79
CA SER A 149 3.67 -6.41 6.14
C SER A 149 3.24 -7.89 6.13
N SER A 150 3.61 -8.61 7.20
CA SER A 150 3.11 -9.97 7.47
C SER A 150 1.57 -10.02 7.45
N GLY A 151 0.90 -8.97 7.94
CA GLY A 151 -0.55 -8.84 7.96
C GLY A 151 -1.17 -8.89 6.56
N LEU A 152 -0.62 -8.11 5.62
CA LEU A 152 -1.10 -8.13 4.24
C LEU A 152 -0.81 -9.48 3.56
N ALA A 153 0.41 -10.01 3.69
CA ALA A 153 0.76 -11.29 3.08
C ALA A 153 -0.17 -12.42 3.55
N CYS A 154 -0.46 -12.46 4.86
CA CYS A 154 -1.40 -13.40 5.46
C CYS A 154 -2.83 -13.21 4.92
N PHE A 155 -3.32 -11.98 4.88
CA PHE A 155 -4.65 -11.68 4.35
C PHE A 155 -4.81 -12.14 2.90
N ILE A 156 -3.84 -11.84 2.03
CA ILE A 156 -3.89 -12.22 0.62
C ILE A 156 -3.84 -13.73 0.44
N LEU A 157 -2.96 -14.43 1.19
CA LEU A 157 -2.88 -15.89 1.17
C LEU A 157 -4.25 -16.51 1.47
N PHE A 158 -4.83 -16.21 2.62
CA PHE A 158 -6.08 -16.85 3.03
C PHE A 158 -7.28 -16.40 2.22
N SER A 159 -7.25 -15.19 1.65
CA SER A 159 -8.31 -14.72 0.75
C SER A 159 -8.33 -15.56 -0.53
N ARG A 160 -7.16 -15.90 -1.08
CA ARG A 160 -7.01 -16.77 -2.26
C ARG A 160 -7.41 -18.22 -2.01
N LEU A 161 -7.29 -18.69 -0.78
CA LEU A 161 -7.78 -20.02 -0.39
C LEU A 161 -9.30 -20.08 -0.26
N THR A 162 -10.02 -18.97 -0.50
CA THR A 162 -11.49 -18.89 -0.40
C THR A 162 -12.04 -19.25 0.98
N ILE A 163 -11.22 -19.11 2.02
CA ILE A 163 -11.58 -19.43 3.41
C ILE A 163 -12.33 -18.26 4.04
N PRO A 164 -13.35 -18.49 4.88
CA PRO A 164 -13.94 -17.45 5.72
C PRO A 164 -12.89 -16.75 6.57
N LEU A 165 -12.75 -15.44 6.38
CA LEU A 165 -11.76 -14.60 7.03
C LEU A 165 -12.42 -13.55 7.93
N SER A 166 -11.90 -13.43 9.15
CA SER A 166 -12.18 -12.30 10.02
C SER A 166 -10.88 -11.56 10.31
N LEU A 167 -10.90 -10.23 10.25
CA LEU A 167 -9.75 -9.40 10.58
C LEU A 167 -10.09 -8.42 11.69
N THR A 168 -9.31 -8.45 12.76
CA THR A 168 -9.47 -7.60 13.94
C THR A 168 -8.15 -6.90 14.28
N ARG A 169 -8.24 -5.78 14.99
CA ARG A 169 -7.06 -4.99 15.44
C ARG A 169 -6.08 -4.63 14.32
N MET A 170 -6.60 -4.45 13.10
CA MET A 170 -5.83 -4.11 11.91
C MET A 170 -6.70 -3.24 11.00
N SER A 171 -6.34 -1.98 10.79
CA SER A 171 -7.09 -1.06 9.93
C SER A 171 -6.39 -0.74 8.60
N LEU A 172 -5.10 -1.09 8.49
CA LEU A 172 -4.18 -0.55 7.49
C LEU A 172 -4.27 0.98 7.39
N LEU A 173 -4.43 1.62 8.54
CA LEU A 173 -4.58 3.06 8.67
C LEU A 173 -3.90 3.53 9.96
N PRO A 174 -2.55 3.48 10.01
CA PRO A 174 -1.79 3.78 11.22
C PRO A 174 -1.82 5.28 11.54
N ASN A 175 -1.64 5.65 12.80
CA ASN A 175 -1.38 7.04 13.17
C ASN A 175 0.07 7.41 12.76
N LEU A 176 0.23 8.53 12.06
CA LEU A 176 1.52 9.05 11.59
C LEU A 176 2.03 10.24 12.41
N ALA A 177 1.25 10.74 13.36
CA ALA A 177 1.68 11.77 14.29
C ALA A 177 2.69 11.21 15.29
N ARG A 178 3.84 11.87 15.38
CA ARG A 178 4.87 11.53 16.36
C ARG A 178 4.50 12.14 17.71
N ASN A 179 4.96 11.52 18.81
CA ASN A 179 4.93 12.20 20.09
C ASN A 179 5.92 13.38 20.06
N ASN A 180 5.54 14.52 20.63
CA ASN A 180 6.40 15.70 20.75
C ASN A 180 7.73 15.41 21.47
N THR A 181 7.77 14.39 22.33
CA THR A 181 8.97 13.96 23.05
C THR A 181 9.80 12.89 22.32
N MET A 182 9.33 12.37 21.17
CA MET A 182 10.03 11.33 20.42
C MET A 182 11.33 11.88 19.82
N ALA A 183 12.45 11.17 19.99
CA ALA A 183 13.75 11.64 19.50
C ALA A 183 13.81 11.59 17.96
N LYS A 184 14.58 12.49 17.33
CA LYS A 184 14.66 12.59 15.85
C LYS A 184 15.16 11.31 15.17
N ASN A 185 16.02 10.54 15.84
CA ASN A 185 16.53 9.26 15.36
C ASN A 185 15.56 8.09 15.59
N GLU A 186 14.53 8.26 16.42
CA GLU A 186 13.46 7.28 16.57
C GLU A 186 12.42 7.44 15.46
N HIS A 187 11.84 6.34 15.01
CA HIS A 187 10.81 6.30 13.99
C HIS A 187 9.55 5.61 14.50
N LEU A 188 8.39 6.01 13.97
CA LEU A 188 7.13 5.31 14.26
C LEU A 188 7.19 3.90 13.66
N PRO A 189 6.83 2.83 14.37
CA PRO A 189 6.89 1.47 13.84
C PRO A 189 6.08 1.25 12.55
N CYS A 190 5.06 2.07 12.31
CA CYS A 190 4.20 1.99 11.13
C CYS A 190 4.84 2.51 9.84
N VAL A 191 5.90 3.33 9.92
CA VAL A 191 6.48 3.96 8.72
C VAL A 191 7.40 3.02 7.95
N VAL A 192 7.67 1.80 8.44
CA VAL A 192 8.49 0.81 7.70
C VAL A 192 7.72 0.06 6.64
N HIS A 193 6.40 0.27 6.56
CA HIS A 193 5.51 -0.37 5.60
C HIS A 193 4.81 0.67 4.72
N ASN A 194 4.63 0.36 3.44
CA ASN A 194 3.81 1.16 2.53
C ASN A 194 2.32 0.96 2.85
N TRP A 195 1.85 1.45 4.01
CA TRP A 195 0.49 1.23 4.50
C TRP A 195 -0.58 1.67 3.48
N LEU A 196 -0.31 2.73 2.71
CA LEU A 196 -1.24 3.25 1.70
C LEU A 196 -1.36 2.27 0.52
N GLY A 197 -0.23 1.73 0.04
CA GLY A 197 -0.22 0.69 -0.98
C GLY A 197 -0.83 -0.62 -0.49
N GLU A 198 -0.54 -1.01 0.76
CA GLU A 198 -1.13 -2.20 1.37
C GLU A 198 -2.65 -2.09 1.45
N ARG A 199 -3.14 -0.93 1.88
CA ARG A 199 -4.57 -0.60 1.93
C ARG A 199 -5.22 -0.68 0.55
N ARG A 200 -4.60 -0.12 -0.50
CA ARG A 200 -5.09 -0.24 -1.89
C ARG A 200 -5.23 -1.70 -2.30
N ILE A 201 -4.21 -2.52 -2.06
CA ILE A 201 -4.23 -3.94 -2.42
C ILE A 201 -5.33 -4.67 -1.64
N ALA A 202 -5.46 -4.40 -0.35
CA ALA A 202 -6.48 -5.02 0.50
C ALA A 202 -7.90 -4.68 0.03
N LEU A 203 -8.16 -3.42 -0.30
CA LEU A 203 -9.46 -2.99 -0.80
C LEU A 203 -9.80 -3.63 -2.17
N SER A 204 -8.83 -3.77 -3.08
CA SER A 204 -9.02 -4.49 -4.36
C SER A 204 -9.38 -5.95 -4.12
N GLN A 205 -8.66 -6.63 -3.22
CA GLN A 205 -8.93 -8.03 -2.89
C GLN A 205 -10.33 -8.23 -2.31
N ILE A 206 -10.79 -7.33 -1.42
CA ILE A 206 -12.15 -7.39 -0.88
C ILE A 206 -13.19 -7.24 -1.99
N LYS A 207 -12.97 -6.32 -2.94
CA LYS A 207 -13.88 -6.12 -4.09
C LYS A 207 -13.98 -7.36 -4.98
N GLU A 208 -12.88 -8.10 -5.13
CA GLU A 208 -12.80 -9.31 -5.95
C GLU A 208 -13.29 -10.58 -5.23
N SER A 209 -13.42 -10.55 -3.90
CA SER A 209 -13.79 -11.71 -3.09
C SER A 209 -15.32 -11.86 -2.95
N PRO A 210 -15.84 -13.09 -2.77
CA PRO A 210 -17.23 -13.32 -2.38
C PRO A 210 -17.64 -12.49 -1.14
N ARG A 211 -18.82 -11.89 -1.20
CA ARG A 211 -19.31 -10.91 -0.20
C ARG A 211 -19.33 -11.43 1.24
N SER A 212 -19.53 -12.74 1.44
CA SER A 212 -19.57 -13.37 2.76
C SER A 212 -18.21 -13.92 3.23
N GLN A 213 -17.19 -13.88 2.38
CA GLN A 213 -15.90 -14.49 2.72
C GLN A 213 -15.11 -13.64 3.72
N ILE A 214 -15.06 -12.32 3.54
CA ILE A 214 -14.16 -11.45 4.30
C ILE A 214 -14.96 -10.53 5.22
N ASN A 215 -14.74 -10.65 6.52
CA ASN A 215 -15.20 -9.74 7.54
C ASN A 215 -14.04 -8.86 8.03
N TRP A 216 -13.91 -7.65 7.48
CA TRP A 216 -12.88 -6.68 7.84
C TRP A 216 -13.43 -5.26 8.02
N PRO A 217 -14.23 -5.01 9.06
CA PRO A 217 -14.94 -3.74 9.22
C PRO A 217 -13.98 -2.57 9.42
N ALA A 218 -12.83 -2.78 10.06
CA ALA A 218 -11.84 -1.74 10.33
C ALA A 218 -11.13 -1.22 9.07
N LEU A 219 -11.18 -1.93 7.94
CA LEU A 219 -10.63 -1.45 6.68
C LEU A 219 -11.54 -0.39 6.04
N LEU A 220 -12.86 -0.53 6.17
CA LEU A 220 -13.82 0.36 5.51
C LEU A 220 -14.12 1.59 6.37
N LEU A 221 -13.96 2.76 5.78
CA LEU A 221 -14.24 4.04 6.45
C LEU A 221 -15.72 4.38 6.26
N SER A 222 -16.49 4.40 7.34
CA SER A 222 -17.87 4.87 7.33
C SER A 222 -17.92 6.40 7.45
N SER A 223 -18.96 7.00 6.86
CA SER A 223 -19.24 8.43 7.00
C SER A 223 -19.57 8.81 8.44
N ASP A 224 -20.20 7.91 9.19
CA ASP A 224 -20.67 8.16 10.55
C ASP A 224 -19.53 8.24 11.58
N ASN A 225 -18.46 7.48 11.39
CA ASN A 225 -17.30 7.49 12.28
C ASN A 225 -16.34 8.66 12.00
N ASN A 226 -16.51 9.34 10.86
CA ASN A 226 -15.60 10.39 10.38
C ASN A 226 -16.26 11.77 10.29
N LYS A 227 -17.36 12.00 11.03
CA LYS A 227 -18.15 13.26 11.03
C LYS A 227 -17.31 14.52 11.26
N ALA A 228 -16.15 14.42 11.91
CA ALA A 228 -15.22 15.53 12.08
C ALA A 228 -14.60 16.03 10.75
N LEU A 229 -14.39 15.16 9.75
CA LEU A 229 -13.85 15.53 8.42
C LEU A 229 -14.92 15.90 7.41
N TYR A 230 -16.16 15.47 7.62
CA TYR A 230 -17.32 15.94 6.85
C TYR A 230 -17.88 17.25 7.37
N ARG A 231 -17.22 17.92 8.32
CA ARG A 231 -17.43 19.35 8.48
C ARG A 231 -17.00 19.97 7.16
N ALA A 232 -17.98 20.15 6.27
CA ALA A 232 -17.95 21.15 5.24
C ALA A 232 -17.57 22.42 5.98
N VAL A 233 -16.29 22.74 5.96
CA VAL A 233 -15.90 24.11 6.21
C VAL A 233 -16.55 24.82 5.04
N ASP A 234 -17.60 25.58 5.32
CA ASP A 234 -18.08 26.66 4.47
C ASP A 234 -16.89 27.61 4.33
N VAL A 235 -15.95 27.24 3.46
CA VAL A 235 -14.84 28.10 3.10
C VAL A 235 -15.43 29.06 2.08
N THR A 236 -16.08 30.10 2.61
CA THR A 236 -16.39 31.33 1.88
C THR A 236 -15.13 32.11 1.50
N SER A 237 -13.93 31.61 1.82
CA SER A 237 -12.69 32.12 1.24
C SER A 237 -12.36 31.38 -0.05
N GLU A 238 -12.45 32.10 -1.16
CA GLU A 238 -11.90 31.76 -2.47
C GLU A 238 -10.36 31.65 -2.46
N GLN A 239 -9.78 30.88 -1.54
CA GLN A 239 -8.41 30.42 -1.70
C GLN A 239 -8.44 29.25 -2.65
N SER A 240 -8.59 29.56 -3.94
CA SER A 240 -8.35 28.61 -5.01
C SER A 240 -6.92 28.08 -4.85
N ILE A 241 -6.79 26.89 -4.30
CA ILE A 241 -5.59 26.12 -4.55
C ILE A 241 -5.72 25.69 -6.01
N ASN A 242 -5.15 26.49 -6.91
CA ASN A 242 -5.07 26.12 -8.33
C ASN A 242 -4.24 24.83 -8.54
N ASP A 243 -3.44 24.44 -7.54
CA ASP A 243 -2.60 23.25 -7.57
C ASP A 243 -3.30 22.02 -6.99
N SER A 244 -3.15 20.87 -7.66
CA SER A 244 -3.58 19.57 -7.14
C SER A 244 -2.95 19.29 -5.75
N PRO A 245 -3.72 18.78 -4.76
CA PRO A 245 -3.16 18.42 -3.45
C PRO A 245 -2.08 17.34 -3.55
N PHE A 246 -2.18 16.45 -4.55
CA PHE A 246 -1.15 15.44 -4.84
C PHE A 246 0.14 16.09 -5.36
N ALA A 247 0.03 17.11 -6.23
CA ALA A 247 1.18 17.83 -6.74
C ALA A 247 1.87 18.65 -5.64
N LEU A 248 1.10 19.29 -4.75
CA LEU A 248 1.64 19.99 -3.59
C LEU A 248 2.34 19.03 -2.62
N LEU A 249 1.76 17.85 -2.36
CA LEU A 249 2.39 16.83 -1.52
C LEU A 249 3.73 16.35 -2.11
N ALA A 250 3.80 16.13 -3.43
CA ALA A 250 5.05 15.79 -4.11
C ALA A 250 6.09 16.92 -4.02
N LYS A 251 5.68 18.19 -4.16
CA LYS A 251 6.58 19.36 -3.97
C LYS A 251 7.15 19.39 -2.55
N ILE A 252 6.33 19.16 -1.52
CA ILE A 252 6.75 19.12 -0.12
C ILE A 252 7.74 17.99 0.13
N ALA A 253 7.48 16.80 -0.43
CA ALA A 253 8.35 15.64 -0.27
C ALA A 253 9.73 15.83 -0.92
N ASN A 254 9.83 16.66 -1.96
CA ASN A 254 11.11 17.01 -2.61
C ASN A 254 11.96 18.01 -1.80
N LEU A 255 11.44 18.58 -0.73
CA LEU A 255 12.24 19.39 0.20
C LEU A 255 13.21 18.46 0.94
N GLN A 256 14.49 18.83 1.00
CA GLN A 256 15.52 18.01 1.67
C GLN A 256 15.39 18.00 3.20
N SER A 257 14.69 18.98 3.76
CA SER A 257 14.52 19.15 5.21
C SER A 257 13.26 19.95 5.54
N SER A 258 12.92 19.98 6.83
CA SER A 258 11.89 20.84 7.38
C SER A 258 12.20 22.32 7.08
N THR A 259 11.28 23.01 6.41
CA THR A 259 11.30 24.46 6.23
C THR A 259 9.97 25.04 6.70
N PRO A 260 9.92 26.32 7.12
CA PRO A 260 8.65 26.98 7.48
C PRO A 260 7.59 26.85 6.38
N GLU A 261 7.98 27.01 5.11
CA GLU A 261 7.09 26.90 3.96
C GLU A 261 6.58 25.47 3.77
N GLY A 262 7.43 24.47 3.95
CA GLY A 262 7.04 23.06 3.89
C GLY A 262 6.03 22.67 4.97
N VAL A 263 6.23 23.18 6.20
CA VAL A 263 5.32 22.95 7.33
C VAL A 263 3.97 23.65 7.09
N ILE A 264 3.98 24.92 6.66
CA ILE A 264 2.75 25.66 6.31
C ILE A 264 2.00 24.95 5.16
N ALA A 265 2.72 24.40 4.18
CA ALA A 265 2.10 23.67 3.08
C ALA A 265 1.46 22.34 3.54
N LEU A 266 2.07 21.61 4.48
CA LEU A 266 1.46 20.43 5.10
C LEU A 266 0.22 20.79 5.92
N GLU A 267 0.28 21.86 6.70
CA GLU A 267 -0.88 22.37 7.45
C GLU A 267 -2.04 22.72 6.51
N LYS A 268 -1.73 23.38 5.39
CA LYS A 268 -2.72 23.69 4.35
C LYS A 268 -3.33 22.42 3.76
N LEU A 269 -2.52 21.40 3.43
CA LEU A 269 -3.02 20.11 2.94
C LEU A 269 -3.90 19.39 3.97
N ALA A 270 -3.54 19.44 5.24
CA ALA A 270 -4.29 18.80 6.33
C ALA A 270 -5.66 19.43 6.55
N ASN A 271 -5.82 20.72 6.25
CA ASN A 271 -7.06 21.47 6.39
C ASN A 271 -7.89 21.54 5.09
N LEU A 272 -7.43 20.94 3.99
CA LEU A 272 -8.19 20.92 2.75
C LEU A 272 -9.48 20.10 2.86
N PRO A 273 -10.63 20.60 2.36
CA PRO A 273 -11.85 19.81 2.31
C PRO A 273 -11.65 18.54 1.46
N LEU A 274 -12.26 17.43 1.90
CA LEU A 274 -12.20 16.16 1.18
C LEU A 274 -12.65 16.26 -0.28
N SER A 275 -13.59 17.16 -0.59
CA SER A 275 -14.05 17.42 -1.97
C SER A 275 -12.91 17.80 -2.91
N HIS A 276 -11.90 18.55 -2.44
CA HIS A 276 -10.74 18.94 -3.23
C HIS A 276 -9.83 17.74 -3.50
N TRP A 277 -9.60 16.90 -2.49
CA TRP A 277 -8.86 15.65 -2.64
C TRP A 277 -9.54 14.71 -3.63
N LEU A 278 -10.86 14.54 -3.52
CA LEU A 278 -11.66 13.70 -4.41
C LEU A 278 -11.65 14.20 -5.85
N ALA A 279 -11.79 15.53 -6.06
CA ALA A 279 -11.78 16.13 -7.40
C ALA A 279 -10.47 15.88 -8.16
N CYS A 280 -9.35 15.74 -7.44
CA CYS A 280 -8.04 15.46 -8.03
C CYS A 280 -7.62 13.98 -7.94
N SER A 281 -8.46 13.11 -7.39
CA SER A 281 -8.11 11.71 -7.13
C SER A 281 -8.13 10.89 -8.42
N THR A 282 -6.98 10.31 -8.77
CA THR A 282 -6.85 9.32 -9.84
C THR A 282 -6.01 8.15 -9.35
N GLN A 283 -6.08 7.00 -10.02
CA GLN A 283 -5.25 5.85 -9.69
C GLN A 283 -3.76 6.19 -9.78
N SER A 284 -3.34 6.97 -10.79
CA SER A 284 -1.94 7.41 -10.93
C SER A 284 -1.53 8.27 -9.75
N ASN A 285 -2.30 9.32 -9.44
CA ASN A 285 -1.98 10.25 -8.36
C ASN A 285 -1.84 9.54 -7.01
N LEU A 286 -2.69 8.54 -6.73
CA LEU A 286 -2.60 7.75 -5.50
C LEU A 286 -1.35 6.85 -5.47
N LEU A 287 -1.01 6.22 -6.59
CA LEU A 287 0.22 5.41 -6.70
C LEU A 287 1.46 6.29 -6.52
N ASP A 288 1.47 7.48 -7.11
CA ASP A 288 2.62 8.40 -7.08
C ASP A 288 2.92 8.90 -5.65
N VAL A 289 1.91 8.95 -4.77
CA VAL A 289 2.09 9.42 -3.38
C VAL A 289 2.33 8.29 -2.38
N GLU A 290 2.13 7.02 -2.73
CA GLU A 290 2.41 5.89 -1.83
C GLU A 290 3.84 5.88 -1.26
N PRO A 291 4.90 6.10 -2.07
CA PRO A 291 6.28 6.17 -1.58
C PRO A 291 6.56 7.28 -0.56
N LEU A 292 5.64 8.24 -0.41
CA LEU A 292 5.84 9.42 0.42
C LEU A 292 5.50 9.18 1.90
N PHE A 293 4.98 8.01 2.25
CA PHE A 293 4.49 7.70 3.60
C PHE A 293 5.20 6.52 4.28
N PHE A 294 6.32 6.06 3.74
CA PHE A 294 7.10 5.01 4.37
C PHE A 294 8.61 5.17 4.12
N ASN A 295 9.40 4.50 4.95
CA ASN A 295 10.84 4.34 4.83
C ASN A 295 11.18 2.90 5.25
N LEU A 296 11.56 2.06 4.29
CA LEU A 296 11.82 0.63 4.53
C LEU A 296 12.98 0.37 5.50
N GLN A 297 13.97 1.28 5.55
CA GLN A 297 15.18 1.12 6.35
C GLN A 297 15.52 2.43 7.05
N PRO A 298 14.72 2.86 8.05
CA PRO A 298 14.90 4.16 8.71
C PRO A 298 16.23 4.27 9.46
N GLU A 299 16.80 3.14 9.87
CA GLU A 299 18.13 3.08 10.51
C GLU A 299 19.29 3.29 9.52
N LYS A 300 19.05 3.12 8.21
CA LYS A 300 20.10 3.17 7.17
C LYS A 300 19.96 4.37 6.24
N ASN A 301 18.73 4.77 5.93
CA ASN A 301 18.42 5.79 4.95
C ASN A 301 17.55 6.88 5.57
N ALA A 302 17.88 8.14 5.27
CA ALA A 302 16.98 9.25 5.56
C ALA A 302 15.69 9.09 4.73
N GLY A 303 14.55 9.11 5.41
CA GLY A 303 13.24 9.07 4.77
C GLY A 303 12.74 10.46 4.41
N ILE A 304 11.44 10.56 4.09
CA ILE A 304 10.80 11.86 3.90
C ILE A 304 10.82 12.64 5.22
N TRP A 305 11.33 13.87 5.19
CA TRP A 305 11.67 14.65 6.38
C TRP A 305 10.52 14.74 7.40
N TYR A 306 9.29 14.92 6.92
CA TYR A 306 8.11 15.07 7.79
C TYR A 306 7.72 13.80 8.56
N LEU A 307 8.23 12.62 8.17
CA LEU A 307 8.05 11.37 8.92
C LEU A 307 8.94 11.31 10.18
N SER A 308 9.94 12.17 10.26
CA SER A 308 10.88 12.29 11.38
C SER A 308 10.75 13.60 12.17
N ASP A 309 9.91 14.52 11.69
CA ASP A 309 9.70 15.84 12.29
C ASP A 309 8.45 15.82 13.20
N ASN A 310 8.64 16.12 14.49
CA ASN A 310 7.56 16.04 15.48
C ASN A 310 6.43 17.03 15.20
N GLN A 311 6.74 18.23 14.68
CA GLN A 311 5.72 19.23 14.36
C GLN A 311 5.01 18.89 13.06
N ALA A 312 5.77 18.60 11.99
CA ALA A 312 5.19 18.34 10.68
C ALA A 312 4.33 17.07 10.65
N SER A 313 4.73 16.04 11.41
CA SER A 313 3.99 14.78 11.50
C SER A 313 2.56 14.94 12.04
N GLN A 314 2.26 15.99 12.81
CA GLN A 314 0.92 16.25 13.34
C GLN A 314 -0.12 16.48 12.23
N TYR A 315 0.32 16.98 11.07
CA TYR A 315 -0.56 17.27 9.93
C TYR A 315 -0.83 16.04 9.06
N LEU A 316 -0.03 14.98 9.21
CA LEU A 316 -0.11 13.80 8.33
C LEU A 316 -1.38 12.99 8.53
N ASP A 317 -1.98 13.02 9.71
CA ASP A 317 -3.13 12.18 10.03
C ASP A 317 -4.40 12.57 9.27
N SER A 318 -4.62 13.87 9.07
CA SER A 318 -5.70 14.38 8.21
C SER A 318 -5.45 14.05 6.74
N ILE A 319 -4.21 14.24 6.26
CA ILE A 319 -3.80 13.93 4.88
C ILE A 319 -3.97 12.44 4.60
N ARG A 320 -3.45 11.59 5.50
CA ARG A 320 -3.59 10.13 5.50
C ARG A 320 -5.04 9.70 5.33
N LEU A 321 -5.95 10.30 6.12
CA LEU A 321 -7.35 9.95 6.08
C LEU A 321 -8.02 10.37 4.77
N SER A 322 -7.72 11.56 4.26
CA SER A 322 -8.17 12.02 2.95
C SER A 322 -7.73 11.08 1.83
N LEU A 323 -6.45 10.66 1.82
CA LEU A 323 -5.93 9.69 0.86
C LEU A 323 -6.63 8.32 0.95
N ALA A 324 -6.87 7.84 2.17
CA ALA A 324 -7.58 6.58 2.41
C ALA A 324 -9.04 6.62 1.91
N LEU A 325 -9.70 7.78 2.04
CA LEU A 325 -11.05 8.02 1.51
C LEU A 325 -11.06 8.12 -0.02
N CYS A 326 -10.05 8.77 -0.61
CA CYS A 326 -9.84 8.79 -2.06
C CYS A 326 -9.68 7.38 -2.64
N GLN A 327 -8.86 6.53 -2.01
CA GLN A 327 -8.72 5.12 -2.42
C GLN A 327 -10.06 4.37 -2.36
N GLN A 328 -10.82 4.52 -1.28
CA GLN A 328 -12.11 3.87 -1.12
C GLN A 328 -13.14 4.38 -2.15
N ALA A 329 -13.08 5.66 -2.52
CA ALA A 329 -13.97 6.26 -3.51
C ALA A 329 -13.75 5.72 -4.93
N LEU A 330 -12.50 5.45 -5.33
CA LEU A 330 -12.18 4.87 -6.65
C LEU A 330 -12.60 3.40 -6.80
N LEU A 331 -12.92 2.73 -5.69
CA LEU A 331 -13.29 1.31 -5.68
C LEU A 331 -14.79 1.08 -5.63
N LYS A 332 -15.59 2.12 -5.33
CA LYS A 332 -17.04 2.11 -5.51
C LYS A 332 -17.40 2.02 -6.99
#